data_AF-A0A183MYW3-F1
#
_entry.id   AF-A0A183MYW3-F1
#
_cell.length_a   1.000
_cell.length_b   1.000
_cell.length_c   1.000
_cell.angle_alpha   90.00
_cell.angle_beta   90.00
_cell.angle_gamma   90.00
#
_symmetry.space_group_name_H-M   'P 1'
#
loop_
_entity.id
_entity.type
_entity.pdbx_description
1 polymer ?
#
loop_
_entity_poly.entity_id
_entity_poly.type
_entity_poly.pdbx_seq_one_letter_code
_entity_poly.pdbx_strand_id
1 'polypeptide(L)' 'MLHNHPCCSSWMVCDLWTRRLSSEEKESWKPVIFQSQAIDELIEIITDRTGKQVNAADVKTMKAKLSIVKC' A
#
# COMPACT_ATOMS: atom_id res chain seq x y z
N MET A 1 17.88 -18.67 -26.81
CA MET A 1 17.25 -19.21 -25.58
C MET A 1 16.35 -18.11 -25.02
N LEU A 2 15.07 -18.10 -25.40
CA LEU A 2 14.11 -17.15 -24.83
C LEU A 2 13.82 -17.59 -23.39
N HIS A 3 14.26 -16.79 -22.43
CA HIS A 3 13.85 -16.95 -21.04
C HIS A 3 12.40 -16.48 -20.92
N ASN A 4 11.45 -17.36 -21.26
CA ASN A 4 10.06 -17.20 -20.89
C ASN A 4 9.99 -17.36 -19.38
N HIS A 5 10.19 -16.28 -18.64
CA HIS A 5 9.85 -16.25 -17.22
C HIS A 5 8.32 -16.22 -17.14
N PRO A 6 7.65 -17.28 -16.66
CA PRO A 6 6.20 -17.26 -16.49
C PRO A 6 5.90 -16.48 -15.21
N CYS A 7 6.09 -15.16 -15.23
CA CYS A 7 5.45 -14.27 -14.27
C CYS A 7 4.28 -13.58 -14.97
N CYS A 8 3.37 -14.39 -15.48
CA CYS A 8 2.04 -13.96 -15.88
C CYS A 8 1.03 -14.94 -15.28
N SER A 9 1.06 -15.13 -13.96
CA SER A 9 -0.17 -15.44 -13.24
C SER A 9 -1.01 -14.16 -13.22
N SER A 10 -1.85 -14.06 -14.24
CA SER A 10 -2.92 -13.08 -14.40
C SER A 10 -3.90 -13.18 -13.23
N TRP A 11 -3.52 -12.62 -12.07
CA TRP A 11 -4.41 -12.12 -11.00
C TRP A 11 -3.67 -11.53 -9.79
N MET A 12 -2.32 -11.56 -9.77
CA MET A 12 -1.61 -10.76 -8.78
C MET A 12 -1.71 -9.30 -9.22
N VAL A 13 -2.66 -8.58 -8.63
CA VAL A 13 -2.68 -7.11 -8.57
C VAL A 13 -1.33 -6.70 -7.97
N CYS A 14 -0.33 -6.56 -8.83
CA CYS A 14 1.03 -6.18 -8.48
C CYS A 14 1.13 -4.69 -8.09
N ASP A 15 -0.01 -4.04 -7.91
CA ASP A 15 -0.12 -2.69 -7.39
C ASP A 15 -0.58 -2.69 -5.93
N LEU A 16 0.12 -3.51 -5.13
CA LEU A 16 0.25 -3.23 -3.71
C LEU A 16 0.98 -1.89 -3.58
N TRP A 17 0.24 -0.78 -3.55
CA TRP A 17 0.73 0.59 -3.34
C TRP A 17 1.86 0.67 -2.29
N THR A 18 1.70 -0.07 -1.20
CA THR A 18 2.68 -0.26 -0.12
C THR A 18 4.05 -0.79 -0.52
N ARG A 19 4.15 -1.57 -1.60
CA ARG A 19 5.41 -2.09 -2.16
C ARG A 19 6.19 -0.99 -2.89
N ARG A 20 5.50 0.03 -3.39
CA ARG A 20 6.10 1.18 -4.09
C ARG A 20 6.60 2.27 -3.13
N LEU A 21 6.16 2.26 -1.87
CA LEU A 21 6.61 3.21 -0.86
C LEU A 21 8.04 2.88 -0.38
N SER A 22 8.91 3.88 -0.39
CA SER A 22 10.22 3.85 0.27
C SER A 22 10.07 3.68 1.79
N SER A 23 11.16 3.33 2.48
CA SER A 23 11.16 3.19 3.94
C SER A 23 10.82 4.51 4.65
N GLU A 24 11.31 5.64 4.13
CA GLU A 24 11.02 6.96 4.65
C GLU A 24 9.54 7.34 4.48
N GLU A 25 8.98 7.09 3.29
CA GLU A 25 7.54 7.29 3.06
C GLU A 25 6.72 6.40 4.02
N LYS A 26 7.10 5.13 4.20
CA LYS A 26 6.43 4.23 5.14
C LYS A 26 6.40 4.75 6.58
N GLU A 27 7.52 5.30 7.07
CA GLU A 27 7.56 5.95 8.39
C GLU A 27 6.63 7.18 8.44
N SER A 28 6.60 7.99 7.39
CA SER A 28 5.71 9.17 7.33
C SER A 28 4.22 8.81 7.37
N TRP A 29 3.86 7.61 6.88
CA TRP A 29 2.48 7.11 6.86
C TRP A 29 2.04 6.45 8.17
N LYS A 30 2.97 5.98 9.01
CA LYS A 30 2.63 5.36 10.31
C LYS A 30 1.72 6.25 11.18
N PRO A 31 2.06 7.53 11.48
CA PRO A 31 1.21 8.35 12.33
C PRO A 31 -0.19 8.55 11.72
N VAL A 32 -0.28 8.74 10.41
CA VAL A 32 -1.55 8.92 9.68
C VAL A 32 -2.44 7.68 9.83
N ILE A 33 -1.86 6.48 9.71
CA ILE A 33 -2.59 5.21 9.78
C ILE A 33 -2.99 4.84 11.22
N PHE A 34 -2.17 5.19 12.20
CA PHE A 34 -2.49 4.95 13.61
C PHE A 34 -3.51 5.95 14.16
N GLN A 35 -3.53 7.19 13.65
CA GLN A 35 -4.50 8.21 14.04
C GLN A 35 -5.86 7.98 13.37
N SER A 36 -5.87 7.53 12.12
CA SER A 36 -7.11 7.31 11.38
C SER A 36 -7.78 5.99 11.76
N GLN A 37 -9.04 6.08 12.22
CA GLN A 37 -9.87 4.93 12.53
C GLN A 37 -10.68 4.45 11.32
N ALA A 38 -10.92 5.31 10.34
CA ALA A 38 -11.75 5.04 9.18
C ALA A 38 -10.90 4.68 7.95
N ILE A 39 -11.36 3.68 7.17
CA ILE A 39 -10.69 3.30 5.92
C ILE A 39 -10.89 4.38 4.86
N ASP A 40 -12.08 4.98 4.79
CA ASP A 40 -12.43 5.98 3.79
C ASP A 40 -11.59 7.27 3.93
N GLU A 41 -11.33 7.69 5.18
CA GLU A 41 -10.43 8.81 5.48
C GLU A 41 -9.00 8.53 4.96
N LEU A 42 -8.50 7.30 5.15
CA LEU A 42 -7.19 6.92 4.61
C LEU A 42 -7.18 6.89 3.09
N ILE A 43 -8.26 6.46 2.44
CA ILE A 43 -8.37 6.51 0.97
C ILE A 43 -8.25 7.95 0.49
N GLU A 44 -9.01 8.88 1.08
CA GLU A 44 -8.95 10.30 0.73
C GLU A 44 -7.56 10.89 0.93
N ILE A 45 -6.92 10.66 2.08
CA ILE A 45 -5.59 11.20 2.36
C ILE A 45 -4.54 10.64 1.39
N ILE A 46 -4.61 9.35 1.06
CA ILE A 46 -3.67 8.73 0.11
C ILE A 46 -3.89 9.30 -1.28
N THR A 47 -5.15 9.40 -1.73
CA THR A 47 -5.48 9.97 -3.03
C THR A 47 -5.10 11.44 -3.13
N ASP A 48 -5.32 12.24 -2.09
CA ASP A 48 -4.93 13.64 -2.02
C ASP A 48 -3.40 13.82 -2.10
N ARG A 49 -2.66 13.11 -1.25
CA ARG A 49 -1.19 13.27 -1.16
C ARG A 49 -0.44 12.71 -2.36
N THR A 50 -0.99 11.68 -3.02
CA THR A 50 -0.23 10.90 -4.01
C THR A 50 -0.85 10.91 -5.40
N GLY A 51 -2.06 11.44 -5.54
CA GLY A 51 -2.84 11.41 -6.78
C GLY A 51 -3.25 10.01 -7.23
N LYS A 52 -3.03 8.98 -6.39
CA LYS A 52 -3.30 7.58 -6.75
C LYS A 52 -4.65 7.14 -6.22
N GLN A 53 -5.42 6.52 -7.09
CA GLN A 53 -6.65 5.86 -6.71
C GLN A 53 -6.30 4.56 -5.96
N VAL A 54 -6.77 4.46 -4.72
CA VAL A 54 -6.61 3.27 -3.87
C VAL A 54 -7.97 2.80 -3.40
N ASN A 55 -8.10 1.50 -3.16
CA ASN A 55 -9.34 0.92 -2.63
C ASN A 55 -9.19 0.45 -1.17
N ALA A 56 -10.30 0.06 -0.55
CA ALA A 56 -10.32 -0.39 0.83
C ALA A 56 -9.42 -1.62 1.10
N ALA A 57 -9.23 -2.52 0.14
CA ALA A 57 -8.35 -3.68 0.28
C ALA A 57 -6.87 -3.27 0.30
N ASP A 58 -6.49 -2.28 -0.49
CA ASP A 58 -5.15 -1.70 -0.51
C ASP A 58 -4.81 -1.05 0.84
N VAL A 59 -5.75 -0.26 1.38
CA VAL A 59 -5.60 0.39 2.69
C VAL A 59 -5.52 -0.62 3.83
N LYS A 60 -6.36 -1.66 3.83
CA LYS A 60 -6.27 -2.75 4.83
C LYS A 60 -4.91 -3.44 4.79
N THR A 61 -4.41 -3.72 3.59
CA THR A 61 -3.09 -4.34 3.43
C THR A 61 -1.96 -3.41 3.88
N MET A 62 -2.09 -2.11 3.62
CA MET A 62 -1.15 -1.10 4.10
C MET A 62 -1.11 -1.03 5.62
N LYS A 63 -2.28 -0.97 6.25
CA LYS A 63 -2.42 -0.96 7.71
C LYS A 63 -1.81 -2.22 8.33
N ALA A 64 -2.06 -3.39 7.76
CA ALA A 64 -1.45 -4.64 8.21
C ALA A 64 0.08 -4.62 8.10
N LYS A 65 0.64 -4.25 6.95
CA LYS A 65 2.10 -4.21 6.75
C LYS A 65 2.80 -3.22 7.67
N LEU A 66 2.23 -2.03 7.86
CA LEU A 66 2.83 -1.00 8.72
C LEU A 66 2.64 -1.30 10.21
N SER A 67 1.63 -2.10 10.58
CA SER A 67 1.47 -2.63 11.94
C SER A 67 2.43 -3.79 12.27
N ILE A 68 2.88 -4.53 11.25
CA ILE A 68 3.83 -5.66 11.41
C ILE A 68 5.29 -5.19 11.57
N VAL A 69 5.59 -3.91 11.29
CA VAL A 69 6.90 -3.31 11.63
C VAL A 69 6.96 -3.03 13.15
N LYS A 70 6.85 -4.09 13.96
CA LYS A 70 7.45 -4.15 15.28
C LYS A 70 8.87 -4.70 15.08
N CYS A 71 9.85 -3.94 15.58
CA CYS A 71 11.28 -4.22 15.55
C CYS A 71 11.63 -5.69 15.80
#